data_AF-A0A0R3MPI5-F1
#
_entry.id   AF-A0A0R3MPI5-F1
#
_cell.length_a   1.000
_cell.length_b   1.000
_cell.length_c   1.000
_cell.angle_alpha   90.00
_cell.angle_beta   90.00
_cell.angle_gamma   90.00
#
_symmetry.space_group_name_H-M   'P 1'
#
loop_
_entity.id
_entity.type
_entity.pdbx_description
1 polymer ?
#
loop_
_entity_poly.entity_id
_entity_poly.type
_entity_poly.pdbx_seq_one_letter_code
_entity_poly.pdbx_strand_id
1 'polypeptide(L)'
;MGSLRKSAVAVSLLAVLATTTPSAAATFDGDWNVQIASSNAACSSVASVSIGINNGQIASRNAAVTASGRVAEAGAIRVTLASGMKRAVGSGVLTGTSGSGTWRAALCSGTWTAQRM
;
A
#
# COMPACT_ATOMS: atom_id res chain seq x y z
N MET A 1 -35.17 51.66 -42.28
CA MET A 1 -33.74 51.38 -42.48
C MET A 1 -33.03 51.43 -41.15
N GLY A 2 -32.37 50.35 -40.74
CA GLY A 2 -31.63 50.29 -39.48
C GLY A 2 -31.39 48.85 -39.01
N SER A 3 -30.72 48.06 -39.84
CA SER A 3 -30.31 46.68 -39.56
C SER A 3 -29.14 46.62 -38.59
N LEU A 4 -29.23 45.81 -37.53
CA LEU A 4 -28.07 45.32 -36.77
C LEU A 4 -28.11 43.79 -36.72
N ARG A 5 -27.14 43.20 -37.44
CA ARG A 5 -26.80 41.78 -37.47
C ARG A 5 -25.79 41.49 -36.36
N LYS A 6 -25.57 40.18 -36.09
CA LYS A 6 -24.41 39.54 -35.40
C LYS A 6 -24.42 39.59 -33.86
N SER A 7 -24.09 38.54 -33.12
CA SER A 7 -23.48 37.23 -33.42
C SER A 7 -23.88 36.24 -32.33
N ALA A 8 -24.18 34.99 -32.69
CA ALA A 8 -24.26 33.88 -31.75
C ALA A 8 -22.84 33.60 -31.22
N VAL A 9 -22.59 33.86 -29.94
CA VAL A 9 -21.36 33.45 -29.27
C VAL A 9 -21.55 32.00 -28.86
N ALA A 10 -21.03 31.08 -29.69
CA ALA A 10 -20.92 29.68 -29.32
C ALA A 10 -19.81 29.55 -28.26
N VAL A 11 -20.20 29.39 -26.99
CA VAL A 11 -19.27 29.07 -25.90
C VAL A 11 -18.93 27.59 -26.03
N SER A 12 -17.81 27.28 -26.70
CA SER A 12 -17.26 25.93 -26.73
C SER A 12 -16.72 25.59 -25.35
N LEU A 13 -17.46 24.80 -24.59
CA LEU A 13 -17.05 24.26 -23.30
C LEU A 13 -15.97 23.19 -23.57
N LEU A 14 -14.69 23.55 -23.46
CA LEU A 14 -13.60 22.57 -23.44
C LEU A 14 -13.70 21.78 -22.13
N ALA A 15 -14.27 20.57 -22.20
CA ALA A 15 -14.17 19.60 -21.12
C ALA A 15 -12.72 19.13 -21.01
N VAL A 16 -11.97 19.67 -20.05
CA VAL A 16 -10.66 19.15 -19.68
C VAL A 16 -10.89 17.80 -19.00
N LEU A 17 -10.66 16.69 -19.72
CA LEU A 17 -10.58 15.38 -19.10
C LEU A 17 -9.31 15.36 -18.23
N ALA A 18 -9.48 15.58 -16.93
CA ALA A 18 -8.42 15.31 -15.96
C ALA A 18 -8.21 13.79 -15.91
N THR A 19 -7.24 13.30 -16.68
CA THR A 19 -6.75 11.93 -16.53
C THR A 19 -5.96 11.86 -15.23
N THR A 20 -6.61 11.43 -14.15
CA THR A 20 -5.89 11.07 -12.92
C THR A 20 -5.05 9.83 -13.23
N THR A 21 -3.77 10.02 -13.53
CA THR A 21 -2.84 8.89 -13.60
C THR A 21 -2.84 8.22 -12.24
N PRO A 22 -3.17 6.92 -12.14
CA PRO A 22 -3.09 6.23 -10.86
C PRO A 22 -1.66 6.38 -10.35
N SER A 23 -1.50 6.81 -9.09
CA SER A 23 -0.19 6.83 -8.42
C SER A 23 0.48 5.49 -8.71
N ALA A 24 1.72 5.44 -9.21
CA ALA A 24 2.31 4.14 -9.55
C ALA A 24 2.59 3.26 -8.31
N ALA A 25 2.47 3.80 -7.10
CA ALA A 25 2.31 3.02 -5.85
C ALA A 25 0.98 2.25 -5.77
N ALA A 26 -0.08 2.73 -6.44
CA ALA A 26 -1.38 2.08 -6.55
C ALA A 26 -1.33 0.76 -7.34
N THR A 27 -0.23 0.51 -8.07
CA THR A 27 -0.01 -0.80 -8.69
C THR A 27 0.05 -1.92 -7.66
N PHE A 28 0.40 -1.61 -6.40
CA PHE A 28 0.44 -2.54 -5.28
C PHE A 28 -0.83 -2.51 -4.41
N ASP A 29 -1.82 -1.67 -4.73
CA ASP A 29 -3.06 -1.59 -3.97
C ASP A 29 -3.85 -2.90 -4.04
N GLY A 30 -4.54 -3.21 -2.95
CA GLY A 30 -5.31 -4.45 -2.78
C GLY A 30 -5.00 -5.13 -1.46
N ASP A 31 -5.53 -6.35 -1.32
CA ASP A 31 -5.35 -7.16 -0.13
C ASP A 31 -4.22 -8.17 -0.31
N TRP A 32 -3.43 -8.32 0.75
CA TRP A 32 -2.22 -9.14 0.74
C TRP A 32 -2.21 -10.06 1.95
N ASN A 33 -1.78 -11.30 1.71
CA ASN A 33 -1.44 -12.24 2.75
C ASN A 33 0.08 -12.19 2.99
N VAL A 34 0.49 -11.89 4.22
CA VAL A 34 1.90 -11.80 4.60
C VAL A 34 2.23 -12.94 5.56
N GLN A 35 3.21 -13.77 5.22
CA GLN A 35 3.76 -14.80 6.09
C GLN A 35 5.06 -14.30 6.72
N ILE A 36 5.13 -14.35 8.04
CA ILE A 36 6.24 -13.84 8.84
C ILE A 36 6.96 -15.01 9.47
N ALA A 37 8.20 -15.28 9.07
CA ALA A 37 9.04 -16.31 9.65
C ALA A 37 10.05 -15.68 10.63
N SER A 38 10.17 -16.25 11.83
CA SER A 38 11.19 -15.87 12.81
C SER A 38 12.45 -16.71 12.65
N SER A 39 13.62 -16.09 12.75
CA SER A 39 14.90 -16.82 12.80
C SER A 39 15.17 -17.43 14.17
N ASN A 40 14.42 -17.03 15.21
CA ASN A 40 14.52 -17.56 16.56
C ASN A 40 13.21 -18.27 16.94
N ALA A 41 13.30 -19.56 17.28
CA ALA A 41 12.17 -20.39 17.71
C ALA A 41 11.52 -19.90 19.01
N ALA A 42 12.28 -19.26 19.91
CA ALA A 42 11.75 -18.67 21.15
C ALA A 42 10.81 -17.48 20.90
N CYS A 43 10.87 -16.89 19.71
CA CYS A 43 9.95 -15.83 19.28
C CYS A 43 8.66 -16.38 18.65
N SER A 44 8.53 -17.71 18.58
CA SER A 44 7.41 -18.52 18.08
C SER A 44 6.76 -18.04 16.78
N SER A 45 7.22 -18.67 15.70
CA SER A 45 6.49 -19.25 14.55
C SER A 45 5.65 -18.40 13.59
N VAL A 46 5.54 -18.94 12.38
CA VAL A 46 4.93 -18.37 11.18
C VAL A 46 3.60 -17.69 11.48
N ALA A 47 3.62 -16.36 11.51
CA ALA A 47 2.42 -15.56 11.69
C ALA A 47 1.94 -15.09 10.32
N SER A 48 0.70 -15.39 9.98
CA SER A 48 0.05 -14.86 8.78
C SER A 48 -0.77 -13.62 9.13
N VAL A 49 -0.51 -12.52 8.45
CA VAL A 49 -1.21 -11.25 8.64
C VAL A 49 -1.80 -10.80 7.31
N SER A 50 -3.08 -10.47 7.32
CA SER A 50 -3.74 -9.84 6.16
C SER A 50 -3.63 -8.32 6.27
N ILE A 51 -3.01 -7.70 5.27
CA ILE A 51 -2.88 -6.24 5.17
C ILE A 51 -3.57 -5.74 3.90
N GLY A 52 -4.09 -4.52 3.97
CA GLY A 52 -4.57 -3.78 2.81
C GLY A 52 -3.58 -2.69 2.44
N ILE A 53 -3.36 -2.50 1.14
CA ILE A 53 -2.63 -1.37 0.59
C ILE A 53 -3.62 -0.50 -0.18
N ASN A 54 -3.65 0.80 0.15
CA ASN A 54 -4.49 1.77 -0.53
C ASN A 54 -3.73 3.07 -0.78
N ASN A 55 -3.61 3.47 -2.05
CA ASN A 55 -2.76 4.54 -2.52
C ASN A 55 -1.33 4.45 -1.94
N GLY A 56 -0.78 3.22 -1.90
CA GLY A 56 0.51 2.91 -1.30
C GLY A 56 0.58 3.01 0.22
N GLN A 57 -0.52 3.28 0.94
CA GLN A 57 -0.57 3.27 2.40
C GLN A 57 -0.99 1.91 2.93
N ILE A 58 -0.32 1.44 3.98
CA ILE A 58 -0.57 0.12 4.56
C ILE A 58 -1.48 0.26 5.77
N ALA A 59 -2.56 -0.52 5.77
CA ALA A 59 -3.46 -0.69 6.90
C ALA A 59 -3.63 -2.18 7.23
N SER A 60 -3.81 -2.49 8.51
CA SER A 60 -4.16 -3.85 8.92
C SER A 60 -5.63 -4.13 8.66
N ARG A 61 -5.95 -5.35 8.26
CA ARG A 61 -7.35 -5.86 8.22
C ARG A 61 -7.73 -6.62 9.50
N ASN A 62 -6.79 -6.78 10.44
CA ASN A 62 -6.99 -7.54 11.67
C ASN A 62 -7.03 -6.60 12.89
N ALA A 63 -8.09 -6.68 13.71
CA ALA A 63 -8.26 -5.82 14.87
C ALA A 63 -7.21 -6.03 15.98
N ALA A 64 -6.60 -7.22 16.06
CA ALA A 64 -5.60 -7.55 17.08
C ALA A 64 -4.18 -7.05 16.74
N VAL A 65 -3.94 -6.63 15.50
CA VAL A 65 -2.63 -6.18 15.01
C VAL A 65 -2.83 -4.88 14.26
N THR A 66 -2.22 -3.81 14.74
CA THR A 66 -2.14 -2.56 13.97
C THR A 66 -0.98 -2.65 13.00
N ALA A 67 -1.20 -2.23 11.75
CA ALA A 67 -0.17 -2.13 10.73
C ALA A 67 -0.20 -0.71 10.17
N SER A 68 0.96 -0.09 10.08
CA SER A 68 1.11 1.25 9.53
C SER A 68 2.41 1.35 8.76
N GLY A 69 2.35 1.89 7.56
CA GLY A 69 3.50 1.95 6.68
C GLY A 69 3.15 2.41 5.29
N ARG A 70 4.12 2.35 4.40
CA ARG A 70 3.95 2.74 3.01
C ARG A 70 4.71 1.83 2.06
N VAL A 71 4.21 1.76 0.84
CA VAL A 71 4.85 1.18 -0.33
C VAL A 71 5.19 2.31 -1.29
N ALA A 72 6.45 2.39 -1.67
CA ALA A 72 6.92 3.31 -2.69
C ALA A 72 6.52 2.80 -4.08
N GLU A 73 6.57 3.69 -5.06
CA GLU A 73 6.28 3.38 -6.46
C GLU A 73 7.13 2.23 -7.02
N ALA A 74 8.40 2.12 -6.61
CA ALA A 74 9.28 1.02 -7.01
C ALA A 74 9.04 -0.30 -6.23
N GLY A 75 7.96 -0.38 -5.44
CA GLY A 75 7.62 -1.56 -4.63
C GLY A 75 8.33 -1.64 -3.28
N ALA A 76 9.25 -0.71 -2.97
CA ALA A 76 9.92 -0.68 -1.68
C ALA A 76 8.91 -0.44 -0.54
N ILE A 77 8.83 -1.38 0.39
CA ILE A 77 7.86 -1.39 1.48
C ILE A 77 8.56 -1.18 2.82
N ARG A 78 7.96 -0.34 3.67
CA ARG A 78 8.31 -0.26 5.10
C ARG A 78 7.05 -0.20 5.93
N VAL A 79 6.95 -1.11 6.89
CA VAL A 79 5.77 -1.29 7.75
C VAL A 79 6.18 -1.43 9.20
N THR A 80 5.38 -0.88 10.10
CA THR A 80 5.45 -1.15 11.52
C THR A 80 4.19 -1.90 11.92
N LEU A 81 4.39 -3.05 12.56
CA LEU A 81 3.32 -3.85 13.16
C LEU A 81 3.35 -3.65 14.67
N ALA A 82 2.20 -3.47 15.29
CA ALA A 82 2.08 -3.44 16.74
C ALA A 82 0.86 -4.25 17.21
N SER A 83 1.06 -5.06 18.25
CA SER A 83 0.03 -5.85 18.91
C SER A 83 0.20 -5.72 20.42
N GLY A 84 -0.71 -4.98 21.07
CA GLY A 84 -0.55 -4.55 22.46
C GLY A 84 0.76 -3.78 22.65
N MET A 85 1.62 -4.27 23.56
CA MET A 85 2.93 -3.68 23.83
C MET A 85 4.05 -4.17 22.88
N LYS A 86 3.78 -5.18 22.04
CA LYS A 86 4.78 -5.75 21.13
C LYS A 86 4.84 -4.91 19.85
N ARG A 87 6.04 -4.60 19.38
CA ARG A 87 6.28 -3.89 18.11
C ARG A 87 7.30 -4.62 17.25
N ALA A 88 7.06 -4.61 15.94
CA ALA A 88 7.99 -5.10 14.93
C ALA A 88 8.01 -4.14 13.74
N VAL A 89 9.15 -4.00 13.09
CA VAL A 89 9.35 -3.21 11.89
C VAL A 89 9.76 -4.14 10.76
N GLY A 90 9.03 -4.11 9.65
CA GLY A 90 9.29 -4.85 8.43
C GLY A 90 9.74 -3.93 7.31
N SER A 91 10.67 -4.41 6.49
CA SER A 91 11.13 -3.75 5.26
C SER A 91 11.41 -4.76 4.16
N GLY A 92 11.23 -4.37 2.90
CA GLY A 92 11.49 -5.23 1.75
C GLY A 92 10.98 -4.63 0.45
N VAL A 93 10.62 -5.49 -0.51
CA VAL A 93 10.16 -5.07 -1.83
C VAL A 93 8.98 -5.94 -2.28
N LEU A 94 7.98 -5.31 -2.89
CA LEU A 94 6.89 -5.95 -3.62
C LEU A 94 7.18 -5.92 -5.11
N THR A 95 6.90 -7.02 -5.81
CA THR A 95 7.05 -7.18 -7.25
C THR A 95 5.80 -7.84 -7.82
N GLY A 96 4.96 -7.07 -8.52
CA GLY A 96 3.69 -7.55 -9.08
C GLY A 96 2.72 -8.03 -7.99
N THR A 97 2.55 -9.34 -7.88
CA THR A 97 1.62 -10.01 -6.94
C THR A 97 2.30 -10.73 -5.79
N SER A 98 3.62 -10.56 -5.63
CA SER A 98 4.38 -11.15 -4.52
C SER A 98 5.35 -10.13 -3.93
N GLY A 99 5.98 -10.48 -2.82
CA GLY A 99 7.02 -9.68 -2.22
C GLY A 99 7.73 -10.39 -1.09
N SER A 100 8.83 -9.83 -0.63
CA SER A 100 9.59 -10.39 0.48
C SER A 100 10.48 -9.35 1.13
N GLY A 101 10.98 -9.70 2.33
CA GLY A 101 11.93 -8.88 3.04
C GLY A 101 12.28 -9.41 4.41
N THR A 102 12.70 -8.50 5.28
CA THR A 102 13.10 -8.78 6.65
C THR A 102 12.26 -8.01 7.64
N TRP A 103 12.17 -8.52 8.86
CA TRP A 103 11.58 -7.80 9.97
C TRP A 103 12.45 -7.90 11.21
N ARG A 104 12.30 -6.92 12.11
CA ARG A 104 12.98 -6.86 13.40
C ARG A 104 12.02 -6.38 14.49
N ALA A 105 12.16 -6.93 15.67
CA ALA A 105 11.53 -6.52 16.92
C ALA A 105 12.61 -6.41 18.01
N ALA A 106 12.23 -6.17 19.26
CA ALA A 106 13.18 -5.94 20.36
C ALA A 106 14.24 -7.05 20.50
N LEU A 107 13.82 -8.32 20.58
CA LEU A 107 14.72 -9.48 20.75
C LEU A 107 14.64 -10.48 19.59
N CYS A 108 13.86 -10.17 18.55
CA CYS A 108 13.51 -11.10 17.49
C CYS A 108 13.73 -10.47 16.13
N SER A 109 14.04 -11.32 15.14
CA SER A 109 14.15 -10.92 13.75
C SER A 109 13.77 -12.08 12.86
N GLY A 110 13.61 -11.80 11.57
CA GLY A 110 13.44 -12.84 10.58
C GLY A 110 13.11 -12.29 9.22
N THR A 111 12.44 -13.12 8.43
CA THR A 111 12.03 -12.81 7.07
C THR A 111 10.51 -12.80 6.94
N TRP A 112 10.02 -12.16 5.91
CA TRP A 112 8.62 -12.23 5.54
C TRP A 112 8.49 -12.41 4.04
N THR A 113 7.40 -13.05 3.64
CA THR A 113 6.94 -13.15 2.25
C THR A 113 5.51 -12.63 2.18
N ALA A 114 5.13 -12.08 1.04
CA ALA A 114 3.80 -11.57 0.79
C ALA A 114 3.28 -12.09 -0.53
N GLN A 115 1.98 -12.36 -0.58
CA GLN A 115 1.27 -12.76 -1.79
C GLN A 115 -0.05 -11.99 -1.86
N ARG A 116 -0.36 -11.45 -3.03
CA ARG A 116 -1.63 -10.78 -3.29
C ARG A 116 -2.75 -11.83 -3.30
N MET A 117 -3.89 -11.46 -2.71
CA MET A 117 -5.10 -12.27 -2.69
C MET A 117 -5.98 -12.00 -3.91
#